data_AF-A0A1D1YF40-F1
#
_entry.id   AF-A0A1D1YF40-F1
#
_cell.length_a   1.000
_cell.length_b   1.000
_cell.length_c   1.000
_cell.angle_alpha   90.00
_cell.angle_beta   90.00
_cell.angle_gamma   90.00
#
_symmetry.space_group_name_H-M   'P 1'
#
loop_
_entity.id
_entity.type
_entity.pdbx_description
1 polymer ?
#
loop_
_entity_poly.entity_id
_entity_poly.type
_entity_poly.pdbx_seq_one_letter_code
_entity_poly.pdbx_strand_id
1 'polypeptide(L)'
;QFGKTKVHATPCPFFGHPHPPAPCPCPLRQAWGSLDALVGRLRAAFEENGGAPEANPFAARAVRLYLREVRDSQSKARGVSYEKKKRKRPPTTQVHPPPPPPPP
;
A
#
# COMPACT_ATOMS: atom_id res chain seq x y z
N GLN A 1 8.20 4.05 -13.43
CA GLN A 1 8.70 4.68 -12.19
C GLN A 1 8.36 3.78 -11.00
N PHE A 2 9.37 3.22 -10.32
CA PHE A 2 9.17 2.23 -9.24
C PHE A 2 8.68 2.86 -7.94
N GLY A 3 8.01 2.07 -7.11
CA GLY A 3 7.62 2.46 -5.76
C GLY A 3 6.47 3.47 -5.66
N LYS A 4 5.87 3.90 -6.78
CA LYS A 4 4.69 4.75 -6.78
C LYS A 4 3.40 3.94 -6.74
N THR A 5 2.40 4.45 -6.04
CA THR A 5 1.06 3.87 -5.94
C THR A 5 -0.01 4.94 -6.12
N LYS A 6 -1.19 4.53 -6.60
CA LYS A 6 -2.36 5.39 -6.70
C LYS A 6 -2.89 5.63 -5.28
N VAL A 7 -3.02 6.89 -4.90
CA VAL A 7 -3.64 7.27 -3.62
C VAL A 7 -4.87 8.11 -3.93
N HIS A 8 -6.04 7.52 -3.70
CA HIS A 8 -7.31 8.16 -3.98
C HIS A 8 -7.54 9.32 -3.00
N ALA A 9 -7.92 10.48 -3.52
CA ALA A 9 -8.38 11.59 -2.69
C ALA A 9 -9.73 11.21 -2.05
N THR A 10 -10.06 11.74 -0.88
CA THR A 10 -11.34 11.48 -0.20
C THR A 10 -12.59 11.63 -1.09
N PRO A 11 -12.72 12.65 -1.97
CA PRO A 11 -13.89 12.76 -2.85
C PRO A 11 -13.86 11.81 -4.06
N CYS A 12 -12.82 10.99 -4.22
CA CYS A 12 -12.73 10.06 -5.33
C CYS A 12 -13.73 8.91 -5.15
N PRO A 13 -14.52 8.53 -6.19
CA PRO A 13 -15.46 7.42 -6.09
C PRO A 13 -14.79 6.06 -5.83
N PHE A 14 -13.48 5.96 -6.05
CA PHE A 14 -12.69 4.75 -5.79
C PHE A 14 -11.95 4.78 -4.45
N PHE A 15 -12.16 5.81 -3.62
CA PHE A 15 -11.58 5.83 -2.27
C PHE A 15 -12.05 4.61 -1.49
N GLY A 16 -11.10 3.84 -0.93
CA GLY A 16 -11.43 2.62 -0.20
C GLY A 16 -11.68 1.40 -1.08
N HIS A 17 -11.45 1.48 -2.40
CA HIS A 17 -11.68 0.37 -3.32
C HIS A 17 -10.35 -0.29 -3.76
N PRO A 18 -10.07 -1.56 -3.39
CA PRO A 18 -8.78 -2.20 -3.67
C PRO A 18 -8.55 -2.55 -5.15
N HIS A 19 -9.62 -2.70 -5.93
CA HIS A 19 -9.53 -3.02 -7.36
C HIS A 19 -10.51 -2.14 -8.17
N PRO A 20 -10.19 -0.85 -8.39
CA PRO A 20 -11.10 0.09 -9.03
C PRO A 20 -11.46 -0.35 -10.45
N PRO A 21 -12.76 -0.35 -10.84
CA PRO A 21 -13.21 -0.83 -12.14
C PRO A 21 -12.85 0.10 -13.30
N ALA A 22 -12.45 1.35 -13.01
CA ALA A 22 -12.05 2.34 -14.00
C ALA A 22 -10.90 3.24 -13.47
N PRO A 23 -10.12 3.88 -14.35
CA PRO A 23 -9.09 4.82 -13.95
C PRO A 23 -9.68 6.10 -13.32
N CYS A 24 -8.90 6.78 -12.48
CA CYS A 24 -9.23 8.11 -11.94
C CYS A 24 -8.07 9.09 -12.07
N PRO A 25 -8.32 10.40 -11.96
CA PRO A 25 -7.28 11.43 -12.05
C PRO A 25 -6.43 11.57 -10.77
N CYS A 26 -6.62 10.72 -9.75
CA CYS A 26 -5.86 10.83 -8.50
C CYS A 26 -4.35 10.70 -8.75
N PRO A 27 -3.51 11.46 -8.02
CA PRO A 27 -2.07 11.46 -8.23
C PRO A 27 -1.43 10.12 -7.83
N LEU A 28 -0.29 9.82 -8.44
CA LEU A 28 0.60 8.77 -7.96
C LEU A 28 1.49 9.32 -6.85
N ARG A 29 1.47 8.69 -5.68
CA ARG A 29 2.33 9.04 -4.54
C ARG A 29 3.31 7.91 -4.25
N GLN A 30 4.39 8.21 -3.54
CA GLN A 30 5.33 7.18 -3.10
C GLN A 30 4.59 6.21 -2.17
N ALA A 31 4.67 4.91 -2.46
CA ALA A 31 4.09 3.88 -1.63
C ALA A 31 4.76 3.88 -0.25
N TRP A 32 3.96 3.66 0.79
CA TRP A 32 4.43 3.59 2.17
C TRP A 32 5.65 2.68 2.32
N GLY A 33 5.64 1.47 1.75
CA GLY A 33 6.76 0.53 1.88
C GLY A 33 8.06 1.03 1.23
N SER A 34 7.97 1.79 0.14
CA SER A 34 9.16 2.40 -0.49
C SER A 34 9.71 3.57 0.34
N LEU A 35 8.83 4.32 0.99
CA LEU A 35 9.23 5.39 1.92
C LEU A 35 9.88 4.81 3.18
N ASP A 36 9.28 3.77 3.77
CA ASP A 36 9.81 3.07 4.94
C ASP A 36 11.19 2.47 4.66
N ALA A 37 11.35 1.79 3.52
CA ALA A 37 12.64 1.26 3.08
C ALA A 37 13.70 2.35 2.88
N LEU A 38 13.31 3.53 2.36
CA LEU A 38 14.22 4.66 2.25
C LEU A 38 14.67 5.15 3.63
N VAL A 39 13.74 5.34 4.56
CA VAL A 39 14.05 5.76 5.94
C VAL A 39 14.94 4.72 6.64
N GLY A 40 14.69 3.43 6.44
CA GLY A 40 15.53 2.35 6.97
C GLY A 40 16.97 2.44 6.47
N ARG A 41 17.17 2.67 5.16
CA ARG A 41 18.52 2.87 4.61
C ARG A 41 19.20 4.13 5.15
N LEU A 42 18.45 5.22 5.34
CA LEU A 42 19.01 6.45 5.92
C LEU A 42 19.41 6.29 7.40
N ARG A 43 18.64 5.50 8.18
CA ARG A 43 19.04 5.14 9.55
C ARG A 43 20.36 4.38 9.56
N ALA A 44 20.47 3.34 8.75
CA ALA A 44 21.68 2.52 8.65
C ALA A 44 22.89 3.36 8.19
N ALA A 45 22.72 4.17 7.13
CA ALA A 45 23.78 5.05 6.66
C ALA A 45 24.24 6.04 7.74
N PHE A 46 23.34 6.59 8.55
CA PHE A 46 23.73 7.48 9.65
C PHE A 46 24.64 6.79 10.66
N GLU A 47 24.30 5.57 11.05
CA GLU A 47 25.08 4.76 12.00
C GLU A 47 26.43 4.33 11.41
N GLU A 48 26.45 3.91 10.14
CA GLU A 48 27.67 3.56 9.40
C GLU A 48 28.63 4.75 9.24
N ASN A 49 28.13 5.99 9.27
CA ASN A 49 28.94 7.21 9.24
C ASN A 49 29.31 7.72 10.65
N GLY A 50 29.22 6.88 11.68
CA GLY A 50 29.64 7.19 13.05
C GLY A 50 28.59 7.93 13.88
N GLY A 51 27.35 8.04 13.39
CA GLY A 51 26.25 8.63 14.12
C GLY A 51 25.73 7.71 15.24
N ALA A 52 25.53 8.26 16.43
CA ALA A 52 24.95 7.51 17.55
C ALA A 52 23.47 7.18 17.30
N PRO A 53 23.00 5.94 17.55
CA PRO A 53 21.60 5.55 17.35
C PRO A 53 20.59 6.47 18.06
N GLU A 54 20.93 6.95 19.26
CA GLU A 54 20.08 7.84 20.07
C GLU A 54 19.91 9.24 19.45
N ALA A 55 20.92 9.71 18.69
CA ALA A 55 20.92 11.00 18.02
C ALA A 55 20.39 10.91 16.58
N ASN A 56 19.99 9.72 16.12
CA ASN A 56 19.63 9.49 14.73
C ASN A 56 18.30 10.19 14.38
N PRO A 57 18.31 11.20 13.48
CA PRO A 57 17.10 11.97 13.15
C PRO A 57 16.05 11.12 12.43
N PHE A 58 16.48 10.07 11.72
CA PHE A 58 15.60 9.15 11.03
C PHE A 58 14.95 8.16 12.00
N ALA A 59 15.57 7.90 13.16
CA ALA A 59 15.00 7.10 14.24
C ALA A 59 14.04 7.89 15.15
N ALA A 60 13.95 9.22 14.97
CA ALA A 60 13.12 10.09 15.79
C ALA A 60 11.63 9.68 15.83
N ARG A 61 10.98 9.93 16.97
CA ARG A 61 9.56 9.64 17.18
C ARG A 61 8.66 10.30 16.13
N ALA A 62 8.96 11.53 15.73
CA ALA A 62 8.19 12.26 14.71
C ALA A 62 8.17 11.51 13.36
N VAL A 63 9.31 10.96 12.93
CA VAL A 63 9.42 10.18 11.69
C VAL A 63 8.58 8.91 11.78
N ARG A 64 8.61 8.20 12.92
CA ARG A 64 7.80 7.00 13.13
C ARG A 64 6.29 7.28 13.09
N LEU A 65 5.86 8.40 13.67
CA LEU A 65 4.46 8.82 13.62
C LEU A 65 4.03 9.18 12.20
N TYR A 66 4.85 9.92 11.48
CA TYR A 66 4.60 10.26 10.08
C TYR A 66 4.46 9.01 9.20
N LEU A 67 5.39 8.04 9.32
CA LEU A 67 5.30 6.79 8.56
C LEU A 67 4.03 6.00 8.88
N ARG A 68 3.57 6.02 10.14
CA ARG A 68 2.29 5.40 10.55
C ARG A 68 1.11 6.10 9.89
N GLU A 69 1.06 7.43 9.94
CA GLU A 69 -0.02 8.21 9.33
C GLU A 69 -0.07 8.02 7.80
N VAL A 70 1.09 7.98 7.13
CA VAL A 70 1.18 7.67 5.70
C VAL A 70 0.66 6.27 5.41
N ARG A 71 1.00 5.27 6.23
CA ARG A 71 0.47 3.91 6.09
C ARG A 71 -1.05 3.91 6.18
N ASP A 72 -1.60 4.51 7.22
CA ASP A 72 -3.03 4.47 7.51
C ASP A 72 -3.84 5.24 6.46
N SER A 73 -3.37 6.41 6.04
CA SER A 73 -4.00 7.20 4.98
C SER A 73 -3.97 6.45 3.64
N GLN A 74 -2.84 5.83 3.26
CA GLN A 74 -2.75 5.05 2.03
C GLN A 74 -3.61 3.78 2.07
N SER A 75 -3.61 3.06 3.20
CA SER A 75 -4.44 1.88 3.40
C SER A 75 -5.93 2.19 3.25
N LYS A 76 -6.40 3.28 3.90
CA LYS A 76 -7.78 3.75 3.75
C LYS A 76 -8.10 4.15 2.32
N ALA A 77 -7.25 4.98 1.71
CA ALA A 77 -7.47 5.45 0.34
C ALA A 77 -7.53 4.32 -0.68
N ARG A 78 -6.75 3.25 -0.48
CA ARG A 78 -6.67 2.10 -1.38
C ARG A 78 -7.59 0.95 -0.99
N GLY A 79 -8.34 1.04 0.11
CA GLY A 79 -9.21 -0.06 0.56
C GLY A 79 -8.47 -1.31 1.03
N VAL A 80 -7.20 -1.18 1.42
CA VAL A 80 -6.38 -2.29 1.91
C VAL A 80 -6.24 -2.18 3.42
N SER A 81 -7.08 -2.89 4.16
CA SER A 81 -6.92 -3.02 5.61
C SER A 81 -5.82 -4.02 5.94
N TYR A 82 -4.97 -3.69 6.92
CA TYR A 82 -3.96 -4.60 7.46
C TYR A 82 -4.52 -5.48 8.59
N GLU A 83 -5.78 -5.27 9.00
CA GLU A 83 -6.48 -6.18 9.92
C GLU A 83 -6.67 -7.53 9.22
N LYS A 84 -5.76 -8.45 9.52
CA LYS A 84 -5.82 -9.89 9.26
C LYS A 84 -6.36 -10.23 7.86
N LYS A 85 -5.44 -10.58 6.95
CA LYS A 85 -5.66 -11.71 6.04
C LYS A 85 -5.89 -13.00 6.87
N LYS A 86 -7.01 -13.06 7.60
CA LYS A 86 -7.66 -14.28 8.02
C LYS A 86 -8.21 -14.85 6.72
N ARG A 87 -7.35 -15.59 6.01
CA ARG A 87 -7.69 -16.68 5.09
C ARG A 87 -9.06 -16.52 4.41
N LYS A 88 -9.13 -15.71 3.37
CA LYS A 88 -10.06 -16.01 2.28
C LYS A 88 -9.21 -16.44 1.10
N ARG A 89 -9.32 -17.73 0.80
CA ARG A 89 -8.92 -18.39 -0.45
C ARG A 89 -9.12 -17.42 -1.63
N PRO A 90 -8.28 -17.49 -2.68
CA PRO A 90 -8.68 -16.89 -3.94
C PRO A 90 -10.06 -17.47 -4.31
N PRO A 91 -11.05 -16.67 -4.74
CA PRO A 91 -12.10 -17.25 -5.56
C PRO A 91 -11.34 -17.82 -6.76
N THR A 92 -11.35 -19.15 -6.87
CA THR A 92 -11.12 -19.81 -8.15
C THR A 92 -11.89 -19.00 -9.18
N THR A 93 -11.19 -18.50 -10.19
CA THR A 93 -11.81 -18.22 -11.48
C THR A 93 -12.58 -19.47 -11.86
N GLN A 94 -13.88 -19.49 -11.57
CA GLN A 94 -14.80 -20.47 -12.11
C GLN A 94 -14.90 -20.11 -13.59
N VAL A 95 -14.03 -20.73 -14.39
CA VAL A 95 -14.29 -20.92 -15.80
C VAL A 95 -15.49 -21.86 -15.84
N HIS A 96 -16.70 -21.29 -16.01
CA HIS A 96 -17.87 -22.09 -16.33
C HIS A 96 -17.61 -22.74 -17.69
N PRO A 97 -17.63 -24.08 -17.83
CA PRO A 97 -17.71 -24.69 -19.14
C PRO A 97 -19.08 -24.33 -19.77
N PRO A 98 -19.16 -24.13 -21.09
CA PRO A 98 -20.43 -23.82 -21.75
C PRO A 98 -21.43 -24.97 -21.56
N PRO A 99 -22.75 -24.67 -21.48
CA PRO A 99 -23.77 -25.70 -21.30
C PRO A 99 -23.81 -26.65 -22.52
N PRO A 100 -24.11 -27.94 -22.32
CA PRO A 100 -24.25 -28.88 -23.42
C PRO A 100 -25.47 -28.51 -24.30
N PRO A 101 -25.42 -28.82 -25.61
CA PRO A 101 -26.56 -28.57 -26.50
C PRO A 101 -27.75 -29.47 -26.12
N PRO A 102 -28.99 -29.01 -26.36
CA PRO A 102 -30.19 -29.79 -26.09
C PRO A 102 -30.30 -30.99 -27.06
N PRO A 103 -30.82 -32.15 -26.60
CA PRO A 103 -31.10 -33.28 -27.47
C PRO A 103 -32.34 -33.04 -28.36
N PRO A 104 -32.49 -33.76 -29.48
CA PRO A 104 -33.72 -33.75 -30.30
C PRO A 104 -34.92 -34.40 -29.59
#